data_AF-A0AA88L6J5-F1
#
_entry.id   AF-A0AA88L6J5-F1
#
_cell.length_a   1.000
_cell.length_b   1.000
_cell.length_c   1.000
_cell.angle_alpha   90.00
_cell.angle_beta   90.00
_cell.angle_gamma   90.00
#
_symmetry.space_group_name_H-M   'P 1'
#
loop_
_entity.id
_entity.type
_entity.pdbx_description
1 polymer ?
#
loop_
_entity_poly.entity_id
_entity_poly.type
_entity_poly.pdbx_seq_one_letter_code
_entity_poly.pdbx_strand_id
1 'polypeptide(L)'
;MWRWLWAEASSQPELEEALEFAGFGYPAMAVISHKKMKYLTLRGPFSSDGINAFLRDLSYGKGSTAPIRGTELPKIRDVEPWDGKEAILEVEEDIDLSDVELDELPKDEL
;
A
#
# COMPACT_ATOMS: atom_id res chain seq x y z
N MET A 1 -15.14 -14.87 -12.79
CA MET A 1 -15.71 -14.05 -11.70
C MET A 1 -14.54 -13.59 -10.84
N TRP A 2 -14.41 -12.28 -10.63
CA TRP A 2 -13.35 -11.69 -9.80
C TRP A 2 -13.74 -11.79 -8.33
N ARG A 3 -12.75 -11.95 -7.46
CA ARG A 3 -12.91 -11.83 -6.00
C ARG A 3 -12.03 -10.67 -5.55
N TRP A 4 -12.57 -9.85 -4.68
CA TRP A 4 -11.91 -8.66 -4.15
C TRP A 4 -11.67 -8.86 -2.67
N LEU A 5 -10.49 -8.46 -2.23
CA LEU A 5 -10.12 -8.41 -0.82
C LEU A 5 -9.37 -7.08 -0.62
N TRP A 6 -9.71 -6.40 0.46
CA TRP A 6 -9.00 -5.24 0.94
C TRP A 6 -8.43 -5.58 2.32
N ALA A 7 -7.21 -5.12 2.58
CA ALA A 7 -6.56 -5.25 3.86
C ALA A 7 -5.86 -3.91 4.15
N GLU A 8 -5.84 -3.53 5.43
CA GLU A 8 -5.09 -2.38 5.89
C GLU A 8 -3.59 -2.60 5.66
N ALA A 9 -2.88 -1.53 5.33
CA ALA A 9 -1.43 -1.56 5.20
C ALA A 9 -0.77 -2.05 6.49
N SER A 10 0.21 -2.95 6.39
CA SER A 10 0.95 -3.54 7.51
C SER A 10 0.14 -4.53 8.37
N SER A 11 -1.14 -4.77 8.08
CA SER A 11 -1.95 -5.75 8.82
C SER A 11 -1.61 -7.20 8.45
N GLN A 12 -1.06 -7.43 7.25
CA GLN A 12 -0.77 -8.77 6.71
C GLN A 12 0.67 -8.86 6.19
N PRO A 13 1.68 -8.82 7.08
CA PRO A 13 3.09 -8.69 6.66
C PRO A 13 3.58 -9.86 5.81
N GLU A 14 3.18 -11.11 6.09
CA GLU A 14 3.58 -12.26 5.27
C GLU A 14 2.99 -12.21 3.86
N LEU A 15 1.75 -11.71 3.71
CA LEU A 15 1.11 -11.54 2.42
C LEU A 15 1.78 -10.41 1.64
N GLU A 16 2.06 -9.30 2.30
CA GLU A 16 2.75 -8.14 1.72
C GLU A 16 4.16 -8.50 1.25
N GLU A 17 4.91 -9.28 2.04
CA GLU A 17 6.24 -9.78 1.66
C GLU A 17 6.16 -10.72 0.46
N ALA A 18 5.18 -11.65 0.45
CA ALA A 18 5.02 -12.61 -0.64
C ALA A 18 4.61 -11.97 -1.97
N LEU A 19 3.97 -10.80 -1.93
CA LEU A 19 3.59 -9.98 -3.09
C LEU A 19 4.59 -8.86 -3.40
N GLU A 20 5.66 -8.75 -2.61
CA GLU A 20 6.70 -7.72 -2.74
C GLU A 20 6.14 -6.28 -2.62
N PHE A 21 5.11 -6.08 -1.80
CA PHE A 21 4.52 -4.76 -1.52
C PHE A 21 5.38 -3.89 -0.60
N ALA A 22 6.28 -4.50 0.19
CA ALA A 22 7.13 -3.83 1.17
C ALA A 22 8.01 -2.68 0.61
N GLY A 23 8.15 -2.54 -0.72
CA GLY A 23 8.87 -1.43 -1.35
C GLY A 23 8.06 -0.59 -2.36
N PHE A 24 6.77 -0.91 -2.58
CA PHE A 24 5.95 -0.24 -3.59
C PHE A 24 5.20 0.99 -3.05
N GLY A 25 4.95 1.03 -1.74
CA GLY A 25 4.15 2.06 -1.10
C GLY A 25 2.65 1.81 -1.22
N TYR A 26 1.86 2.52 -0.40
CA TYR A 26 0.41 2.40 -0.33
C TYR A 26 -0.28 3.62 -0.96
N PRO A 27 -1.44 3.45 -1.63
CA PRO A 27 -2.19 2.21 -1.84
C PRO A 27 -1.59 1.30 -2.93
N ALA A 28 -1.54 -0.01 -2.66
CA ALA A 28 -1.07 -1.04 -3.59
C ALA A 28 -2.19 -2.04 -3.93
N MET A 29 -2.16 -2.57 -5.16
CA MET A 29 -3.07 -3.62 -5.58
C MET A 29 -2.33 -4.66 -6.42
N ALA A 30 -2.63 -5.93 -6.17
CA ALA A 30 -2.19 -7.02 -7.03
C ALA A 30 -3.35 -7.98 -7.30
N VAL A 31 -3.27 -8.67 -8.42
CA VAL A 31 -4.12 -9.80 -8.73
C VAL A 31 -3.34 -11.07 -8.53
N ILE A 32 -3.94 -12.01 -7.80
CA ILE A 32 -3.35 -13.31 -7.49
C ILE A 32 -4.12 -14.41 -8.21
N SER A 33 -3.40 -15.32 -8.86
CA SER A 33 -3.95 -16.56 -9.40
C SER A 33 -3.54 -17.73 -8.51
N HIS A 34 -4.43 -18.14 -7.60
CA HIS A 34 -4.19 -19.28 -6.70
C HIS A 34 -3.83 -20.57 -7.49
N LYS A 35 -4.54 -20.85 -8.59
CA LYS A 35 -4.29 -22.04 -9.40
C LYS A 35 -2.89 -22.07 -10.03
N LYS A 36 -2.34 -20.89 -10.37
CA LYS A 36 -1.03 -20.78 -11.04
C LYS A 36 0.09 -20.36 -10.09
N MET A 37 -0.23 -20.01 -8.84
CA MET A 37 0.70 -19.43 -7.86
C MET A 37 1.52 -18.26 -8.43
N LYS A 38 0.83 -17.38 -9.16
CA LYS A 38 1.41 -16.17 -9.76
C LYS A 38 0.61 -14.95 -9.33
N TYR A 39 1.27 -13.82 -9.24
CA TYR A 39 0.64 -12.54 -9.02
C TYR A 39 1.08 -11.52 -10.06
N LEU A 40 0.31 -10.44 -10.17
CA LEU A 40 0.61 -9.28 -10.98
C LEU A 40 0.25 -8.04 -10.17
N THR A 41 1.21 -7.18 -9.92
CA THR A 41 1.00 -5.89 -9.23
C THR A 41 0.59 -4.81 -10.22
N LEU A 42 -0.35 -3.95 -9.84
CA LEU A 42 -0.69 -2.74 -10.56
C LEU A 42 0.52 -1.79 -10.54
N ARG A 43 1.19 -1.63 -11.67
CA ARG A 43 2.26 -0.64 -11.86
C ARG A 43 1.69 0.56 -12.61
N GLY A 44 1.11 1.50 -11.88
CA GLY A 44 0.45 2.67 -12.46
C GLY A 44 -0.35 3.46 -11.42
N PRO A 45 -1.07 4.50 -11.86
CA PRO A 45 -1.89 5.30 -10.96
C PRO A 45 -3.00 4.44 -10.35
N PHE A 46 -3.18 4.57 -9.04
CA PHE A 46 -4.31 4.00 -8.32
C PHE A 46 -5.56 4.88 -8.56
N SER A 47 -6.07 4.85 -9.78
CA SER A 47 -7.28 5.58 -10.20
C SER A 47 -8.26 4.63 -10.88
N SER A 48 -9.53 5.03 -10.96
CA SER A 48 -10.57 4.23 -11.64
C SER A 48 -10.16 3.84 -13.06
N ASP A 49 -9.56 4.75 -13.82
CA ASP A 49 -9.10 4.48 -15.19
C ASP A 49 -7.89 3.55 -15.22
N GLY A 50 -6.92 3.75 -14.30
CA GLY A 50 -5.74 2.90 -14.18
C GLY A 50 -6.08 1.46 -13.81
N ILE A 51 -6.97 1.28 -12.84
CA ILE A 51 -7.48 -0.03 -12.41
C ILE A 51 -8.25 -0.71 -13.54
N ASN A 52 -9.16 0.00 -14.23
CA ASN A 52 -9.92 -0.57 -15.34
C ASN A 52 -9.01 -1.00 -16.50
N ALA A 53 -8.03 -0.17 -16.85
CA ALA A 53 -7.05 -0.52 -17.89
C ALA A 53 -6.25 -1.77 -17.49
N PHE A 54 -5.80 -1.85 -16.24
CA PHE A 54 -5.05 -2.98 -15.71
C PHE A 54 -5.86 -4.30 -15.75
N LEU A 55 -7.10 -4.30 -15.28
CA LEU A 55 -7.96 -5.48 -15.30
C LEU A 55 -8.32 -5.92 -16.73
N ARG A 56 -8.52 -4.95 -17.63
CA ARG A 56 -8.76 -5.20 -19.04
C ARG A 56 -7.54 -5.89 -19.67
N ASP A 57 -6.35 -5.34 -19.47
CA ASP A 57 -5.12 -5.88 -20.03
C ASP A 57 -4.85 -7.30 -19.51
N LEU A 58 -5.11 -7.54 -18.21
CA LEU A 58 -5.04 -8.88 -17.61
C LEU A 58 -6.06 -9.85 -18.22
N SER A 59 -7.27 -9.38 -18.53
CA SER A 59 -8.31 -10.19 -19.19
C SER A 59 -7.90 -10.63 -20.60
N TYR A 60 -7.11 -9.80 -21.30
CA TYR A 60 -6.49 -10.14 -22.59
C TYR A 60 -5.18 -10.94 -22.46
N GLY A 61 -4.79 -11.33 -21.24
CA GLY A 61 -3.57 -12.10 -20.98
C GLY A 61 -2.28 -11.29 -21.12
N LYS A 62 -2.36 -9.95 -21.09
CA LYS A 62 -1.20 -9.05 -21.11
C LYS A 62 -0.78 -8.74 -19.67
N GLY A 63 0.52 -8.68 -19.44
CA GLY A 63 1.09 -8.34 -18.14
C GLY A 63 2.19 -9.31 -17.71
N SER A 64 3.25 -8.77 -17.10
CA SER A 64 4.37 -9.57 -16.60
C SER A 64 4.07 -10.12 -15.21
N THR A 65 3.67 -11.38 -15.12
CA THR A 65 3.37 -12.05 -13.85
C THR A 65 4.64 -12.46 -13.12
N ALA A 66 4.68 -12.26 -11.80
CA ALA A 66 5.71 -12.78 -10.93
C ALA A 66 5.23 -14.05 -10.18
N PRO A 67 6.13 -14.98 -9.84
CA PRO A 67 5.80 -16.11 -8.97
C PRO A 67 5.61 -15.63 -7.53
N ILE A 68 4.61 -16.15 -6.82
CA ILE A 68 4.44 -15.87 -5.38
C ILE A 68 5.60 -16.53 -4.62
N ARG A 69 6.23 -15.79 -3.70
CA ARG A 69 7.31 -16.35 -2.88
C ARG A 69 6.78 -17.45 -1.97
N GLY A 70 7.52 -18.56 -1.86
CA GLY A 70 7.27 -19.59 -0.86
C GLY A 70 6.32 -20.74 -1.27
N THR A 71 6.12 -21.02 -2.57
CA THR A 71 5.37 -22.20 -3.13
C THR A 71 3.95 -22.48 -2.63
N GLU A 72 3.48 -21.80 -1.59
CA GLU A 72 2.20 -21.94 -0.93
C GLU A 72 1.57 -20.55 -0.76
N LEU A 73 0.26 -20.53 -0.53
CA LEU A 73 -0.40 -19.27 -0.16
C LEU A 73 0.14 -18.80 1.20
N PRO A 74 0.50 -17.52 1.34
CA PRO A 74 0.89 -16.96 2.63
C PRO A 74 -0.22 -17.19 3.66
N LYS A 75 0.18 -17.40 4.92
CA LYS A 75 -0.78 -17.48 6.02
C LYS A 75 -1.44 -16.12 6.19
N ILE A 76 -2.77 -16.10 6.13
CA ILE A 76 -3.57 -14.92 6.47
C ILE A 76 -3.71 -14.92 7.99
N ARG A 77 -3.30 -13.83 8.63
CA ARG A 77 -3.47 -13.65 10.08
C ARG A 77 -4.89 -13.18 10.38
N ASP A 78 -5.43 -13.62 11.51
CA ASP A 78 -6.64 -13.02 12.06
C ASP A 78 -6.29 -11.62 12.55
N VAL A 79 -6.96 -10.62 11.99
CA VAL A 79 -6.80 -9.20 12.34
C VAL A 79 -8.14 -8.65 12.76
N GLU A 80 -8.11 -7.61 13.59
CA GLU A 80 -9.34 -6.90 13.93
C GLU A 80 -9.97 -6.33 12.65
N PRO A 81 -11.28 -6.53 12.43
CA PRO A 81 -11.96 -5.94 11.29
C PRO A 81 -11.86 -4.42 11.36
N TRP A 82 -11.56 -3.79 10.22
CA TRP A 82 -11.60 -2.34 10.11
C TRP A 82 -13.01 -1.83 10.49
N ASP A 83 -13.05 -0.82 11.35
CA ASP A 83 -14.27 -0.23 11.89
C ASP A 83 -15.03 0.66 10.89
N GLY A 84 -14.48 0.82 9.68
CA GLY A 84 -15.06 1.58 8.57
C GLY A 84 -14.94 3.09 8.73
N LYS A 85 -14.19 3.57 9.72
CA LYS A 85 -13.98 5.00 9.94
C LYS A 85 -12.67 5.44 9.32
N GLU A 86 -12.62 6.72 8.94
CA GLU A 86 -11.37 7.35 8.53
C GLU A 86 -10.43 7.40 9.74
N ALA A 87 -9.14 7.18 9.49
CA ALA A 87 -8.13 7.42 10.51
C ALA A 87 -8.25 8.88 10.96
N ILE A 88 -8.31 9.09 12.27
CA ILE A 88 -8.24 10.44 12.83
C ILE A 88 -6.84 10.92 12.46
N LEU A 89 -6.74 12.02 11.69
CA LEU A 89 -5.47 12.71 11.54
C LEU A 89 -5.03 13.04 12.96
N GLU A 90 -3.90 12.48 13.41
CA GLU A 90 -3.26 12.95 14.63
C GLU A 90 -3.09 14.45 14.44
N VAL A 91 -3.84 15.22 15.23
CA VAL A 91 -3.64 16.66 15.30
C VAL A 91 -2.22 16.77 15.83
N GLU A 92 -1.30 17.27 15.00
CA GLU A 92 0.02 17.64 15.49
C GLU A 92 -0.23 18.50 16.73
N GLU A 93 0.17 18.00 17.91
CA GLU A 93 0.13 18.82 19.11
C GLU A 93 0.87 20.11 18.77
N ASP A 94 0.25 21.27 18.99
CA ASP A 94 0.93 22.56 18.86
C ASP A 94 2.21 22.45 19.69
N ILE A 95 3.35 22.27 19.01
CA ILE A 95 4.64 22.08 19.68
C ILE A 95 4.85 23.36 20.48
N ASP A 96 4.94 23.23 21.79
CA ASP A 96 5.21 24.36 22.66
C ASP A 96 6.65 24.83 22.46
N LEU A 97 6.82 25.83 21.58
CA LEU A 97 8.10 26.45 21.27
C LEU A 97 8.45 27.57 22.26
N SER A 98 7.74 27.70 23.38
CA SER A 98 8.04 28.73 24.39
C SER A 98 9.40 28.55 25.06
N ASP A 99 9.91 27.31 25.09
CA ASP A 99 11.25 26.97 25.60
C ASP A 99 12.36 27.10 24.54
N VAL A 100 12.03 27.52 23.31
CA VAL A 100 13.01 27.70 22.22
C VAL A 100 13.44 29.16 22.16
N GLU A 101 14.61 29.46 22.73
CA GLU A 101 15.30 30.73 22.53
C GLU A 101 16.04 30.70 21.18
N LEU A 102 15.50 31.41 20.19
CA LEU A 102 16.17 31.65 18.91
C LEU A 102 17.14 32.83 19.08
N ASP A 103 18.44 32.57 18.88
CA ASP A 103 19.44 33.63 18.80
C ASP A 103 19.05 34.66 17.72
N GLU A 104 19.07 35.94 18.05
CA GLU A 104 18.81 37.00 17.08
C GLU A 104 19.81 36.89 15.91
N LEU A 105 19.31 36.56 14.72
CA LEU A 105 20.11 36.56 13.51
C LEU A 105 20.76 37.96 13.37
N PRO A 106 22.08 38.04 13.09
CA PRO A 106 22.75 39.32 12.92
C PRO A 106 22.06 40.11 11.80
N LYS A 107 21.55 41.29 12.15
CA LYS A 107 20.78 42.19 11.26
C LYS A 107 21.60 42.80 10.12
N ASP A 108 22.88 42.46 10.01
CA ASP A 108 23.80 43.03 9.03
C ASP A 108 24.13 41.98 7.96
N GLU A 109 23.25 41.83 6.97
CA GLU A 109 23.60 41.58 5.56
C GLU A 109 22.30 41.59 4.73
N LEU A 110 21.77 42.80 4.47
CA LEU A 110 20.72 43.06 3.48
C LEU A 110 21.12 44.27 2.63
#